data_AF-A0A150WIV7-F1
#
_entry.id   AF-A0A150WIV7-F1
#
_cell.length_a   1.000
_cell.length_b   1.000
_cell.length_c   1.000
_cell.angle_alpha   90.00
_cell.angle_beta   90.00
_cell.angle_gamma   90.00
#
_symmetry.space_group_name_H-M   'P 1'
#
loop_
_entity.id
_entity.type
_entity.pdbx_description
1 polymer ?
#
loop_
_entity_poly.entity_id
_entity_poly.type
_entity_poly.pdbx_seq_one_letter_code
_entity_poly.pdbx_strand_id
1 'polypeptide(L)'
;MFLIFVNLIFSLATTAHADYQDPGVFENFQFQSSSVVRGAEPASANDVVSSSTVLIQTSSGGICSGTLIAADLVITAAHCVVGESLFMIQGSYKGTSVIKLGQAYRSHPKFSINKILMGMAGKSATHDIALIHLGDKFPAVFRPASLPAREVRYSEQKVVIAGYGTTFSSKDKNKKSDAGTLRFGAATVTSYKSGASIQLKENGKAYGCPGDSGGPLYTNSRDRLVIIGIHSWGNCDWSTANAESVGQHLQWINKAAEQLRSGAEM
;
A
#
# COMPACT_ATOMS: atom_id res chain seq x y z
N MET A 1 -24.49 -20.96 -68.24
CA MET A 1 -24.74 -20.70 -66.80
C MET A 1 -23.39 -20.79 -66.10
N PHE A 2 -22.70 -19.66 -65.93
CA PHE A 2 -21.41 -19.58 -65.23
C PHE A 2 -21.55 -18.51 -64.15
N LEU A 3 -21.46 -18.93 -62.88
CA LEU A 3 -21.50 -18.05 -61.71
C LEU A 3 -20.14 -17.35 -61.54
N ILE A 4 -20.14 -16.03 -61.46
CA ILE A 4 -18.98 -15.23 -61.02
C ILE A 4 -19.09 -15.03 -59.51
N PHE A 5 -18.16 -15.62 -58.76
CA PHE A 5 -17.99 -15.37 -57.33
C PHE A 5 -17.28 -14.03 -57.12
N VAL A 6 -17.92 -13.10 -56.41
CA VAL A 6 -17.32 -11.85 -55.93
C VAL A 6 -16.59 -12.14 -54.62
N ASN A 7 -15.26 -12.09 -54.64
CA ASN A 7 -14.44 -12.11 -53.41
C ASN A 7 -14.36 -10.69 -52.83
N LEU A 8 -15.08 -10.43 -51.74
CA LEU A 8 -14.90 -9.25 -50.90
C LEU A 8 -13.77 -9.51 -49.90
N ILE A 9 -12.61 -8.89 -50.13
CA ILE A 9 -11.51 -8.84 -49.16
C ILE A 9 -11.80 -7.69 -48.17
N PHE A 10 -12.17 -8.02 -46.94
CA PHE A 10 -12.17 -7.07 -45.83
C PHE A 10 -10.75 -6.90 -45.30
N SER A 11 -10.13 -5.75 -45.58
CA SER A 11 -8.87 -5.33 -44.96
C SER A 11 -9.15 -4.74 -43.58
N LEU A 12 -8.88 -5.52 -42.52
CA LEU A 12 -8.84 -5.00 -41.15
C LEU A 12 -7.51 -4.24 -40.95
N ALA A 13 -7.58 -2.91 -40.97
CA ALA A 13 -6.49 -2.07 -40.51
C ALA A 13 -6.43 -2.12 -38.98
N THR A 14 -5.46 -2.85 -38.42
CA THR A 14 -5.10 -2.76 -37.01
C THR A 14 -4.13 -1.59 -36.81
N THR A 15 -4.61 -0.49 -36.26
CA THR A 15 -3.73 0.55 -35.71
C THR A 15 -3.13 0.03 -34.41
N ALA A 16 -1.94 -0.56 -34.49
CA ALA A 16 -1.10 -0.78 -33.31
C ALA A 16 -0.59 0.58 -32.82
N HIS A 17 -1.13 1.07 -31.71
CA HIS A 17 -0.45 2.10 -30.93
C HIS A 17 0.78 1.43 -30.29
N ALA A 18 1.95 1.75 -30.82
CA ALA A 18 3.21 1.45 -30.17
C ALA A 18 3.33 2.35 -28.94
N ASP A 19 2.83 1.88 -27.79
CA ASP A 19 3.24 2.39 -26.50
C ASP A 19 4.75 2.14 -26.39
N TYR A 20 5.53 3.22 -26.29
CA TYR A 20 6.95 3.18 -25.99
C TYR A 20 7.11 2.54 -24.61
N GLN A 21 7.42 1.25 -24.61
CA GLN A 21 7.82 0.50 -23.43
C GLN A 21 9.25 0.92 -23.09
N ASP A 22 9.46 1.38 -21.86
CA ASP A 22 10.80 1.51 -21.28
C ASP A 22 11.13 0.21 -20.51
N PRO A 23 11.84 -0.75 -21.13
CA PRO A 23 12.21 -2.01 -20.48
C PRO A 23 13.22 -1.83 -19.34
N GLY A 24 13.86 -0.66 -19.20
CA GLY A 24 14.97 -0.45 -18.26
C GLY A 24 14.58 -0.19 -16.80
N VAL A 25 13.33 0.19 -16.52
CA VAL A 25 12.88 0.49 -15.15
C VAL A 25 12.63 -0.78 -14.34
N PHE A 26 12.29 -1.90 -14.99
CA PHE A 26 11.75 -3.08 -14.31
C PHE A 26 12.65 -4.32 -14.37
N GLU A 27 13.61 -4.41 -15.28
CA GLU A 27 14.74 -5.37 -15.13
C GLU A 27 15.63 -5.02 -13.93
N ASN A 28 15.61 -3.75 -13.49
CA ASN A 28 16.26 -3.26 -12.28
C ASN A 28 15.41 -3.41 -11.00
N PHE A 29 14.23 -4.07 -11.06
CA PHE A 29 13.69 -4.78 -9.89
C PHE A 29 14.56 -6.01 -9.59
N GLN A 30 15.88 -5.83 -9.55
CA GLN A 30 16.72 -6.76 -8.86
C GLN A 30 16.24 -6.76 -7.41
N PHE A 31 15.66 -7.89 -7.00
CA PHE A 31 15.45 -8.29 -5.62
C PHE A 31 16.79 -8.43 -4.87
N GLN A 32 17.71 -7.49 -5.07
CA GLN A 32 19.07 -7.45 -4.56
C GLN A 32 19.15 -6.34 -3.50
N SER A 33 18.55 -6.61 -2.34
CA SER A 33 19.23 -6.61 -1.04
C SER A 33 18.26 -6.34 0.13
N SER A 34 18.01 -7.40 0.89
CA SER A 34 17.69 -7.52 2.33
C SER A 34 16.73 -6.53 3.04
N SER A 35 15.53 -7.04 3.34
CA SER A 35 14.73 -6.86 4.59
C SER A 35 14.37 -5.45 5.09
N VAL A 36 13.07 -5.21 5.26
CA VAL A 36 12.43 -3.91 5.59
C VAL A 36 12.78 -3.33 6.95
N VAL A 37 13.27 -4.12 7.88
CA VAL A 37 13.49 -3.64 9.25
C VAL A 37 14.95 -3.71 9.69
N ARG A 38 15.80 -4.54 9.09
CA ARG A 38 17.21 -4.71 9.49
C ARG A 38 18.12 -4.90 8.29
N GLY A 39 18.20 -3.87 7.46
CA GLY A 39 19.08 -3.83 6.29
C GLY A 39 18.49 -3.19 5.03
N ALA A 40 17.24 -2.70 5.08
CA ALA A 40 16.66 -1.99 3.96
C ALA A 40 17.35 -0.63 3.80
N GLU A 41 17.92 -0.43 2.63
CA GLU A 41 18.43 0.86 2.22
C GLU A 41 17.29 1.88 2.14
N PRO A 42 17.53 3.15 2.51
CA PRO A 42 16.58 4.22 2.24
C PRO A 42 16.15 4.17 0.78
N ALA A 43 14.84 4.30 0.54
CA ALA A 43 14.35 4.35 -0.82
C ALA A 43 15.03 5.52 -1.56
N SER A 44 15.58 5.26 -2.75
CA SER A 44 16.09 6.37 -3.55
C SER A 44 14.95 7.33 -3.83
N ALA A 45 15.25 8.63 -3.94
CA ALA A 45 14.25 9.63 -4.26
C ALA A 45 13.57 9.38 -5.63
N ASN A 46 14.15 8.52 -6.48
CA ASN A 46 13.63 8.19 -7.80
C ASN A 46 12.88 6.85 -7.85
N ASP A 47 12.82 6.11 -6.73
CA ASP A 47 12.15 4.81 -6.68
C ASP A 47 10.63 4.95 -6.87
N VAL A 48 10.03 4.08 -7.69
CA VAL A 48 8.59 4.09 -7.92
C VAL A 48 7.79 3.87 -6.64
N VAL A 49 8.33 3.15 -5.65
CA VAL A 49 7.71 2.97 -4.32
C VAL A 49 7.50 4.32 -3.62
N SER A 50 8.47 5.23 -3.75
CA SER A 50 8.42 6.59 -3.19
C SER A 50 7.35 7.47 -3.87
N SER A 51 6.88 7.10 -5.07
CA SER A 51 5.89 7.87 -5.81
C SER A 51 4.46 7.76 -5.26
N SER A 52 4.19 6.75 -4.41
CA SER A 52 2.88 6.49 -3.82
C SER A 52 2.90 6.28 -2.30
N THR A 53 4.04 5.91 -1.70
CA THR A 53 4.12 5.69 -0.26
C THR A 53 4.23 7.01 0.49
N VAL A 54 3.45 7.18 1.55
CA VAL A 54 3.41 8.41 2.34
C VAL A 54 3.59 8.12 3.83
N LEU A 55 4.18 9.09 4.52
CA LEU A 55 4.28 9.12 5.97
C LEU A 55 3.01 9.77 6.53
N ILE A 56 2.47 9.20 7.60
CA ILE A 56 1.33 9.72 8.33
C ILE A 56 1.80 10.05 9.74
N GLN A 57 1.70 11.32 10.13
CA GLN A 57 1.86 11.78 11.50
C GLN A 57 0.50 12.11 12.07
N THR A 58 0.19 11.54 13.23
CA THR A 58 -1.10 11.73 13.90
C THR A 58 -1.03 12.83 14.95
N SER A 59 -2.19 13.35 15.35
CA SER A 59 -2.31 14.37 16.41
C SER A 59 -1.75 13.93 17.76
N SER A 60 -1.76 12.63 18.07
CA SER A 60 -1.16 12.05 19.27
C SER A 60 0.38 11.91 19.21
N GLY A 61 1.00 12.30 18.09
CA GLY A 61 2.44 12.15 17.85
C GLY A 61 2.84 10.77 17.33
N GLY A 62 1.86 9.92 16.98
CA GLY A 62 2.11 8.64 16.34
C GLY A 62 2.63 8.80 14.91
N ILE A 63 3.46 7.85 14.49
CA ILE A 63 3.87 7.70 13.09
C ILE A 63 3.19 6.44 12.56
N CYS A 64 2.65 6.54 11.36
CA CYS A 64 2.18 5.45 10.52
C CYS A 64 2.66 5.69 9.09
N SER A 65 2.39 4.72 8.23
CA SER A 65 2.61 4.77 6.80
C SER A 65 1.26 4.68 6.07
N GLY A 66 1.26 5.04 4.80
CA GLY A 66 0.08 4.98 3.94
C GLY A 66 0.44 4.93 2.47
N THR A 67 -0.58 4.89 1.62
CA THR A 67 -0.40 4.88 0.17
C THR A 67 -1.40 5.79 -0.52
N LEU A 68 -0.93 6.65 -1.41
CA LEU A 68 -1.78 7.37 -2.35
C LEU A 68 -2.42 6.35 -3.31
N ILE A 69 -3.76 6.28 -3.31
CA ILE A 69 -4.57 5.52 -4.28
C ILE A 69 -5.32 6.45 -5.25
N ALA A 70 -5.33 7.75 -4.94
CA ALA A 70 -5.57 8.84 -5.86
C ALA A 70 -4.72 10.05 -5.42
N ALA A 71 -4.65 11.10 -6.23
CA ALA A 71 -3.85 12.28 -5.89
C ALA A 71 -4.32 12.98 -4.60
N ASP A 72 -5.58 12.80 -4.20
CA ASP A 72 -6.22 13.38 -3.02
C ASP A 72 -6.65 12.33 -1.98
N LEU A 73 -6.25 11.07 -2.14
CA LEU A 73 -6.80 9.97 -1.34
C LEU A 73 -5.71 8.99 -0.92
N VAL A 74 -5.56 8.82 0.39
CA VAL A 74 -4.60 7.91 1.03
C VAL A 74 -5.35 6.74 1.62
N ILE A 75 -4.85 5.53 1.38
CA ILE A 75 -5.26 4.30 2.07
C ILE A 75 -4.25 3.97 3.17
N THR A 76 -4.73 3.55 4.33
CA THR A 76 -3.91 3.20 5.51
C THR A 76 -4.67 2.24 6.43
N ALA A 77 -4.09 1.90 7.57
CA ALA A 77 -4.72 1.08 8.60
C ALA A 77 -5.74 1.91 9.42
N ALA A 78 -6.83 1.28 9.83
CA ALA A 78 -7.86 1.95 10.63
C ALA A 78 -7.35 2.33 12.03
N HIS A 79 -6.49 1.50 12.63
CA HIS A 79 -5.91 1.80 13.93
C HIS A 79 -4.98 3.03 13.93
N CYS A 80 -4.51 3.47 12.76
CA CYS A 80 -3.73 4.70 12.63
C CYS A 80 -4.59 5.97 12.66
N VAL A 81 -5.90 5.88 12.41
CA VAL A 81 -6.76 7.05 12.23
C VAL A 81 -7.89 7.17 13.26
N VAL A 82 -8.37 6.05 13.79
CA VAL A 82 -9.49 6.05 14.73
C VAL A 82 -9.04 6.67 16.06
N GLY A 83 -9.75 7.73 16.48
CA GLY A 83 -9.45 8.47 17.71
C GLY A 83 -8.50 9.65 17.52
N GLU A 84 -7.97 9.84 16.31
CA GLU A 84 -7.15 10.99 15.96
C GLU A 84 -8.00 12.13 15.36
N SER A 85 -7.58 13.38 15.61
CA SER A 85 -8.28 14.57 15.13
C SER A 85 -7.61 15.23 13.94
N LEU A 86 -6.29 15.02 13.77
CA LEU A 86 -5.51 15.60 12.67
C LEU A 86 -4.47 14.62 12.16
N PHE A 87 -4.20 14.71 10.85
CA PHE A 87 -3.17 13.93 10.17
C PHE A 87 -2.31 14.85 9.30
N MET A 88 -0.99 14.79 9.48
CA MET A 88 -0.03 15.32 8.52
C MET A 88 0.44 14.19 7.61
N ILE A 89 0.25 14.38 6.31
CA ILE A 89 0.61 13.43 5.26
C ILE A 89 1.82 13.96 4.52
N GLN A 90 2.92 13.22 4.51
CA GLN A 90 4.17 13.64 3.87
C GLN A 90 4.59 12.65 2.78
N GLY A 91 5.11 13.17 1.67
CA GLY A 91 5.69 12.36 0.61
C GLY A 91 6.90 13.05 0.00
N SER A 92 7.86 12.26 -0.49
CA SER A 92 9.05 12.77 -1.20
C SER A 92 9.35 11.90 -2.41
N TYR A 93 9.40 12.50 -3.60
CA TYR A 93 9.66 11.80 -4.85
C TYR A 93 10.25 12.74 -5.90
N LYS A 94 11.29 12.29 -6.61
CA LYS A 94 12.02 13.03 -7.67
C LYS A 94 12.38 14.47 -7.26
N GLY A 95 12.92 14.63 -6.06
CA GLY A 95 13.30 15.95 -5.50
C GLY A 95 12.13 16.83 -5.06
N THR A 96 10.88 16.35 -5.18
CA THR A 96 9.69 17.06 -4.69
C THR A 96 9.28 16.51 -3.34
N SER A 97 9.26 17.36 -2.31
CA SER A 97 8.74 17.03 -0.98
C SER A 97 7.46 17.80 -0.70
N VAL A 98 6.43 17.12 -0.20
CA VAL A 98 5.09 17.66 0.03
C VAL A 98 4.60 17.28 1.40
N ILE A 99 3.96 18.24 2.08
CA ILE A 99 3.20 18.02 3.31
C ILE A 99 1.76 18.49 3.06
N LYS A 100 0.78 17.66 3.39
CA LYS A 100 -0.66 17.95 3.30
C LYS A 100 -1.34 17.61 4.62
N LEU A 101 -2.47 18.25 4.89
CA LEU A 101 -3.34 17.89 6.00
C LEU A 101 -4.46 16.97 5.51
N GLY A 102 -4.72 15.90 6.27
CA GLY A 102 -5.94 15.10 6.12
C GLY A 102 -7.14 15.90 6.60
N GLN A 103 -8.16 16.02 5.75
CA GLN A 103 -9.37 16.80 6.05
C GLN A 103 -10.49 15.95 6.61
N ALA A 104 -10.59 14.70 6.13
CA ALA A 104 -11.59 13.76 6.58
C ALA A 104 -11.03 12.34 6.47
N TYR A 105 -11.57 11.42 7.25
CA TYR A 105 -11.29 10.00 7.11
C TYR A 105 -12.55 9.16 7.26
N ARG A 106 -12.46 7.93 6.75
CA ARG A 106 -13.44 6.87 6.98
C ARG A 106 -12.68 5.58 7.28
N SER A 107 -13.03 4.92 8.37
CA SER A 107 -12.57 3.56 8.67
C SER A 107 -13.66 2.54 8.34
N HIS A 108 -13.26 1.29 8.11
CA HIS A 108 -14.24 0.24 7.85
C HIS A 108 -15.16 0.06 9.07
N PRO A 109 -16.50 0.02 8.92
CA PRO A 109 -17.44 0.03 10.05
C PRO A 109 -17.36 -1.21 10.95
N LYS A 110 -16.79 -2.31 10.44
CA LYS A 110 -16.53 -3.54 11.22
C LYS A 110 -15.16 -3.55 11.92
N PHE A 111 -14.37 -2.49 11.76
CA PHE A 111 -13.09 -2.34 12.44
C PHE A 111 -13.30 -2.32 13.96
N SER A 112 -12.40 -2.98 14.68
CA SER A 112 -12.35 -2.92 16.14
C SER A 112 -10.92 -3.16 16.59
N ILE A 113 -10.40 -2.25 17.42
CA ILE A 113 -9.05 -2.39 17.99
C ILE A 113 -8.89 -3.70 18.77
N ASN A 114 -9.95 -4.13 19.47
CA ASN A 114 -9.96 -5.40 20.21
C ASN A 114 -9.79 -6.60 19.26
N LYS A 115 -10.27 -6.51 18.02
CA LYS A 115 -10.08 -7.57 17.02
C LYS A 115 -8.65 -7.63 16.48
N ILE A 116 -7.86 -6.55 16.54
CA ILE A 116 -6.42 -6.64 16.28
C ILE A 116 -5.75 -7.49 17.35
N LEU A 117 -6.08 -7.26 18.63
CA LEU A 117 -5.57 -8.07 19.74
C LEU A 117 -5.99 -9.56 19.62
N MET A 118 -7.24 -9.82 19.21
CA MET A 118 -7.71 -11.19 18.95
C MET A 118 -7.13 -11.79 17.66
N GLY A 119 -6.84 -10.95 16.66
CA GLY A 119 -6.14 -11.31 15.43
C GLY A 119 -4.73 -11.80 15.72
N MET A 120 -4.03 -11.16 16.67
CA MET A 120 -2.76 -11.64 17.21
C MET A 120 -2.85 -13.06 17.81
N ALA A 121 -4.02 -13.44 18.32
CA ALA A 121 -4.31 -14.80 18.80
C ALA A 121 -4.85 -15.74 17.69
N GLY A 122 -4.94 -15.28 16.43
CA GLY A 122 -5.40 -16.05 15.28
C GLY A 122 -6.92 -16.20 15.14
N LYS A 123 -7.72 -15.34 15.80
CA LYS A 123 -9.15 -15.61 16.03
C LYS A 123 -10.15 -14.68 15.32
N SER A 124 -9.73 -13.63 14.59
CA SER A 124 -10.72 -12.70 14.01
C SER A 124 -10.24 -11.91 12.79
N ALA A 125 -11.22 -11.53 11.96
CA ALA A 125 -11.08 -10.55 10.88
C ALA A 125 -10.93 -9.14 11.47
N THR A 126 -9.82 -8.47 11.18
CA THR A 126 -9.49 -7.16 11.75
C THR A 126 -10.25 -6.02 11.09
N HIS A 127 -10.46 -6.08 9.77
CA HIS A 127 -11.00 -4.97 8.97
C HIS A 127 -10.21 -3.68 9.22
N ASP A 128 -8.90 -3.80 9.39
CA ASP A 128 -8.01 -2.72 9.77
C ASP A 128 -7.61 -1.89 8.54
N ILE A 129 -8.59 -1.17 8.02
CA ILE A 129 -8.47 -0.37 6.80
C ILE A 129 -9.23 0.95 6.93
N ALA A 130 -8.59 2.01 6.47
CA ALA A 130 -9.14 3.35 6.42
C ALA A 130 -8.71 4.12 5.16
N LEU A 131 -9.50 5.13 4.83
CA LEU A 131 -9.18 6.15 3.83
C LEU A 131 -9.07 7.51 4.50
N ILE A 132 -8.07 8.29 4.10
CA ILE A 132 -7.91 9.70 4.43
C ILE A 132 -8.05 10.51 3.15
N HIS A 133 -8.96 11.47 3.14
CA HIS A 133 -9.12 12.43 2.07
C HIS A 133 -8.35 13.72 2.37
N LEU A 134 -7.66 14.21 1.35
CA LEU A 134 -6.82 15.40 1.41
C LEU A 134 -7.58 16.60 0.85
N GLY A 135 -7.35 17.78 1.44
CA GLY A 135 -7.97 19.02 0.94
C GLY A 135 -7.46 19.43 -0.44
N ASP A 136 -6.22 19.06 -0.76
CA ASP A 136 -5.59 19.31 -2.05
C ASP A 136 -4.95 18.04 -2.60
N LYS A 137 -4.84 17.99 -3.93
CA LYS A 137 -4.10 16.95 -4.64
C LYS A 137 -2.59 17.06 -4.38
N PHE A 138 -1.94 15.91 -4.29
CA PHE A 138 -0.49 15.78 -4.48
C PHE A 138 -0.12 16.20 -5.92
N PRO A 139 1.07 16.77 -6.14
CA PRO A 139 1.55 17.12 -7.48
C PRO A 139 1.64 15.90 -8.40
N ALA A 140 1.51 16.12 -9.70
CA ALA A 140 1.46 15.06 -10.73
C ALA A 140 2.75 14.20 -10.83
N VAL A 141 3.85 14.63 -10.20
CA VAL A 141 5.06 13.81 -10.09
C VAL A 141 4.82 12.55 -9.25
N PHE A 142 3.93 12.62 -8.24
CA PHE A 142 3.49 11.47 -7.47
C PHE A 142 2.52 10.63 -8.29
N ARG A 143 2.66 9.31 -8.24
CA ARG A 143 1.89 8.36 -9.04
C ARG A 143 1.11 7.46 -8.08
N PRO A 144 -0.19 7.72 -7.85
CA PRO A 144 -0.99 6.88 -6.98
C PRO A 144 -0.94 5.41 -7.41
N ALA A 145 -0.88 4.51 -6.42
CA ALA A 145 -0.92 3.08 -6.65
C ALA A 145 -2.32 2.66 -7.12
N SER A 146 -2.37 1.65 -7.99
CA SER A 146 -3.62 1.07 -8.45
C SER A 146 -4.21 0.14 -7.38
N LEU A 147 -5.54 0.10 -7.29
CA LEU A 147 -6.25 -0.96 -6.57
C LEU A 147 -6.25 -2.25 -7.40
N PRO A 148 -6.34 -3.43 -6.78
CA PRO A 148 -6.50 -4.68 -7.51
C PRO A 148 -7.84 -4.68 -8.26
N ALA A 149 -7.86 -5.26 -9.47
CA ALA A 149 -9.05 -5.22 -10.33
C ALA A 149 -10.24 -6.03 -9.80
N ARG A 150 -9.98 -6.97 -8.89
CA ARG A 150 -10.96 -7.86 -8.26
C ARG A 150 -10.42 -8.38 -6.94
N GLU A 151 -11.27 -9.03 -6.16
CA GLU A 151 -10.81 -9.85 -5.04
C GLU A 151 -9.90 -10.96 -5.58
N VAL A 152 -8.65 -10.98 -5.08
CA VAL A 152 -7.67 -12.01 -5.39
C VAL A 152 -7.07 -12.48 -4.08
N ARG A 153 -7.06 -13.80 -3.89
CA ARG A 153 -6.29 -14.46 -2.83
C ARG A 153 -4.94 -14.82 -3.41
N TYR A 154 -3.90 -14.15 -2.94
CA TYR A 154 -2.54 -14.37 -3.39
C TYR A 154 -1.89 -15.49 -2.56
N SER A 155 -1.10 -16.35 -3.15
CA SER A 155 -0.37 -17.40 -2.43
C SER A 155 0.99 -17.55 -3.10
N GLU A 156 2.04 -17.63 -2.28
CA GLU A 156 3.44 -17.63 -2.72
C GLU A 156 3.78 -16.40 -3.60
N GLN A 157 3.01 -15.32 -3.46
CA GLN A 157 3.22 -14.10 -4.22
C GLN A 157 4.34 -13.29 -3.59
N LYS A 158 5.38 -13.02 -4.38
CA LYS A 158 6.40 -12.03 -4.02
C LYS A 158 5.79 -10.63 -4.06
N VAL A 159 6.05 -9.85 -3.03
CA VAL A 159 5.58 -8.48 -2.87
C VAL A 159 6.72 -7.58 -2.44
N VAL A 160 6.53 -6.29 -2.65
CA VAL A 160 7.37 -5.22 -2.09
C VAL A 160 6.59 -4.61 -0.95
N ILE A 161 7.19 -4.51 0.22
CA ILE A 161 6.60 -3.79 1.35
C ILE A 161 7.40 -2.51 1.60
N ALA A 162 6.73 -1.46 2.04
CA ALA A 162 7.37 -0.18 2.30
C ALA A 162 6.76 0.51 3.52
N GLY A 163 7.54 1.37 4.16
CA GLY A 163 7.10 2.12 5.32
C GLY A 163 8.13 3.10 5.85
N TYR A 164 7.68 3.91 6.80
CA TYR A 164 8.45 4.95 7.48
C TYR A 164 8.76 4.60 8.94
N GLY A 165 8.57 3.33 9.33
CA GLY A 165 8.82 2.86 10.69
C GLY A 165 10.28 2.81 11.08
N THR A 166 10.49 2.44 12.34
CA THR A 166 11.83 2.24 12.89
C THR A 166 12.49 0.98 12.33
N THR A 167 13.81 0.87 12.46
CA THR A 167 14.55 -0.38 12.14
C THR A 167 14.77 -1.27 13.36
N PHE A 168 14.20 -0.89 14.50
CA PHE A 168 14.40 -1.58 15.76
C PHE A 168 13.14 -1.56 16.63
N SER A 169 13.06 -2.57 17.49
CA SER A 169 12.00 -2.75 18.47
C SER A 169 12.01 -1.60 19.48
N SER A 170 10.83 -1.11 19.87
CA SER A 170 10.69 -0.08 20.91
C SER A 170 11.26 -0.49 22.27
N LYS A 171 11.61 -1.77 22.45
CA LYS A 171 12.31 -2.31 23.62
C LYS A 171 13.80 -1.91 23.67
N ASP A 172 14.41 -1.54 22.55
CA ASP A 172 15.80 -1.11 22.47
C ASP A 172 15.93 0.38 22.84
N LYS A 173 15.90 0.65 24.15
CA LYS A 173 15.89 2.02 24.72
C LYS A 173 17.16 2.84 24.44
N ASN A 174 18.22 2.21 23.95
CA ASN A 174 19.51 2.85 23.70
C ASN A 174 19.61 3.50 22.31
N LYS A 175 18.62 3.26 21.44
CA LYS A 175 18.61 3.81 20.07
C LYS A 175 17.67 5.00 19.95
N LYS A 176 18.16 6.07 19.32
CA LYS A 176 17.32 7.18 18.86
C LYS A 176 16.46 6.70 17.70
N SER A 177 15.18 7.08 17.69
CA SER A 177 14.24 6.71 16.63
C SER A 177 14.78 7.11 15.26
N ASP A 178 14.75 6.17 14.32
CA ASP A 178 15.09 6.37 12.90
C ASP A 178 13.86 6.25 11.99
N ALA A 179 12.67 6.35 12.59
CA ALA A 179 11.41 6.51 11.88
C ALA A 179 11.41 7.83 11.08
N GLY A 180 10.58 7.88 10.04
CA GLY A 180 10.47 9.04 9.16
C GLY A 180 11.30 8.94 7.88
N THR A 181 12.12 7.90 7.75
CA THR A 181 12.82 7.58 6.50
C THR A 181 12.09 6.44 5.77
N LEU A 182 11.72 6.66 4.51
CA LEU A 182 11.09 5.62 3.69
C LEU A 182 12.09 4.49 3.43
N ARG A 183 11.68 3.27 3.74
CA ARG A 183 12.41 2.04 3.44
C ARG A 183 11.47 1.07 2.75
N PHE A 184 12.03 0.18 1.93
CA PHE A 184 11.27 -0.89 1.30
C PHE A 184 12.09 -2.16 1.19
N GLY A 185 11.42 -3.27 0.88
CA GLY A 185 12.08 -4.55 0.64
C GLY A 185 11.09 -5.62 0.21
N ALA A 186 11.61 -6.80 -0.04
CA ALA A 186 10.83 -7.91 -0.56
C ALA A 186 10.24 -8.77 0.55
N ALA A 187 9.02 -9.28 0.33
CA ALA A 187 8.38 -10.28 1.17
C ALA A 187 7.67 -11.33 0.31
N THR A 188 7.28 -12.43 0.93
CA THR A 188 6.42 -13.43 0.28
C THR A 188 5.14 -13.59 1.08
N VAL A 189 4.02 -13.48 0.37
CA VAL A 189 2.69 -13.80 0.90
C VAL A 189 2.56 -15.31 1.01
N THR A 190 2.48 -15.83 2.22
CA THR A 190 2.43 -17.29 2.46
C THR A 190 1.02 -17.82 2.61
N SER A 191 0.11 -17.03 3.20
CA SER A 191 -1.27 -17.47 3.35
C SER A 191 -2.25 -16.32 3.49
N TYR A 192 -3.49 -16.58 3.09
CA TYR A 192 -4.66 -15.80 3.45
C TYR A 192 -5.35 -16.53 4.59
N LYS A 193 -5.38 -15.92 5.78
CA LYS A 193 -6.19 -16.42 6.89
C LYS A 193 -7.62 -15.88 6.78
N SER A 194 -8.53 -16.54 7.49
CA SER A 194 -9.93 -16.10 7.59
C SER A 194 -9.99 -14.62 7.99
N GLY A 195 -10.77 -13.83 7.24
CA GLY A 195 -11.02 -12.44 7.59
C GLY A 195 -10.04 -11.42 7.05
N ALA A 196 -9.68 -11.51 5.78
CA ALA A 196 -8.84 -10.53 5.06
C ALA A 196 -7.39 -10.38 5.54
N SER A 197 -6.91 -11.27 6.40
CA SER A 197 -5.54 -11.21 6.89
C SER A 197 -4.56 -11.93 5.96
N ILE A 198 -3.55 -11.21 5.48
CA ILE A 198 -2.43 -11.67 4.68
C ILE A 198 -1.26 -11.95 5.61
N GLN A 199 -0.73 -13.17 5.60
CA GLN A 199 0.50 -13.51 6.33
C GLN A 199 1.72 -13.39 5.43
N LEU A 200 2.72 -12.67 5.93
CA LEU A 200 4.04 -12.58 5.31
C LEU A 200 5.02 -13.51 6.06
N LYS A 201 5.90 -14.20 5.34
CA LYS A 201 7.01 -15.00 5.91
C LYS A 201 8.32 -14.76 5.16
N GLU A 202 9.36 -14.34 5.89
CA GLU A 202 10.72 -14.13 5.38
C GLU A 202 11.66 -14.90 6.32
N ASN A 203 12.80 -15.31 5.78
CA ASN A 203 13.78 -16.17 6.45
C ASN A 203 14.48 -15.46 7.63
N GLY A 204 13.76 -15.27 8.75
CA GLY A 204 14.33 -14.89 10.04
C GLY A 204 14.45 -13.39 10.34
N LYS A 205 13.81 -12.50 9.57
CA LYS A 205 13.84 -11.05 9.78
C LYS A 205 12.43 -10.45 9.86
N ALA A 206 12.32 -9.29 10.52
CA ALA A 206 11.06 -8.64 10.76
C ALA A 206 10.53 -7.80 9.60
N TYR A 207 9.21 -7.73 9.55
CA TYR A 207 8.45 -7.20 8.43
C TYR A 207 7.82 -5.84 8.66
N GLY A 208 7.59 -5.50 9.91
CA GLY A 208 7.04 -4.21 10.28
C GLY A 208 7.47 -3.87 11.68
N CYS A 209 7.75 -2.61 11.84
CA CYS A 209 8.12 -1.97 13.08
C CYS A 209 7.13 -0.87 13.45
N PRO A 210 7.22 -0.31 14.67
CA PRO A 210 6.53 0.92 14.99
C PRO A 210 6.72 1.97 13.89
N GLY A 211 5.60 2.41 13.30
CA GLY A 211 5.57 3.35 12.18
C GLY A 211 5.31 2.75 10.79
N ASP A 212 5.46 1.43 10.61
CA ASP A 212 5.12 0.76 9.34
C ASP A 212 3.63 0.43 9.20
N SER A 213 2.87 0.50 10.30
CA SER A 213 1.40 0.40 10.30
C SER A 213 0.77 1.26 9.20
N GLY A 214 -0.09 0.65 8.39
CA GLY A 214 -0.73 1.29 7.24
C GLY A 214 0.10 1.27 5.95
N GLY A 215 1.36 0.82 6.01
CA GLY A 215 2.27 0.73 4.88
C GLY A 215 1.84 -0.30 3.82
N PRO A 216 2.18 -0.10 2.54
CA PRO A 216 1.74 -0.95 1.44
C PRO A 216 2.42 -2.31 1.40
N LEU A 217 1.67 -3.31 0.92
CA LEU A 217 2.18 -4.49 0.23
C LEU A 217 1.87 -4.30 -1.27
N TYR A 218 2.89 -4.00 -2.06
CA TYR A 218 2.79 -3.85 -3.51
C TYR A 218 3.06 -5.15 -4.25
N THR A 219 2.27 -5.39 -5.29
CA THR A 219 2.63 -6.26 -6.41
C THR A 219 2.72 -5.43 -7.69
N ASN A 220 3.27 -6.01 -8.75
CA ASN A 220 3.30 -5.38 -10.07
C ASN A 220 2.20 -5.97 -10.95
N SER A 221 1.50 -5.11 -11.69
CA SER A 221 0.65 -5.51 -12.81
C SER A 221 0.72 -4.46 -13.91
N ARG A 222 1.22 -4.85 -15.08
CA ARG A 222 1.38 -3.97 -16.26
C ARG A 222 2.12 -2.67 -15.90
N ASP A 223 3.27 -2.81 -15.25
CA ASP A 223 4.19 -1.71 -14.91
C ASP A 223 3.60 -0.64 -13.99
N ARG A 224 2.64 -1.06 -13.15
CA ARG A 224 2.05 -0.23 -12.10
C ARG A 224 2.15 -0.93 -10.75
N LEU A 225 2.46 -0.13 -9.72
CA LEU A 225 2.30 -0.56 -8.35
C LEU A 225 0.81 -0.81 -8.08
N VAL A 226 0.50 -2.03 -7.69
CA VAL A 226 -0.84 -2.43 -7.22
C VAL A 226 -0.74 -2.73 -5.74
N ILE A 227 -1.50 -2.00 -4.92
CA ILE A 227 -1.54 -2.26 -3.47
C ILE A 227 -2.49 -3.42 -3.18
N ILE A 228 -1.97 -4.55 -2.69
CA ILE A 228 -2.77 -5.74 -2.42
C ILE A 228 -3.03 -5.95 -0.93
N GLY A 229 -2.25 -5.30 -0.08
CA GLY A 229 -2.39 -5.35 1.36
C GLY A 229 -1.88 -4.09 2.06
N ILE A 230 -2.29 -3.93 3.30
CA ILE A 230 -1.94 -2.82 4.20
C ILE A 230 -1.37 -3.42 5.47
N HIS A 231 -0.14 -3.08 5.85
CA HIS A 231 0.46 -3.56 7.09
C HIS A 231 -0.44 -3.20 8.28
N SER A 232 -0.85 -4.20 9.07
CA SER A 232 -1.82 -4.02 10.15
C SER A 232 -1.16 -4.26 11.50
N TRP A 233 -0.57 -5.43 11.71
CA TRP A 233 0.09 -5.75 12.97
C TRP A 233 1.23 -6.74 12.80
N GLY A 234 2.16 -6.68 13.74
CA GLY A 234 3.38 -7.47 13.76
C GLY A 234 4.33 -6.94 14.83
N ASN A 235 5.58 -7.35 14.77
CA ASN A 235 6.63 -6.84 15.64
C ASN A 235 7.98 -6.84 14.91
N CYS A 236 8.83 -5.86 15.24
CA CYS A 236 10.22 -5.75 14.80
C CYS A 236 11.11 -6.98 15.09
N ASP A 237 10.64 -7.90 15.92
CA ASP A 237 11.35 -9.11 16.32
C ASP A 237 10.68 -10.39 15.78
N TRP A 238 9.57 -10.28 15.04
CA TRP A 238 8.84 -11.43 14.49
C TRP A 238 9.17 -11.67 13.03
N SER A 239 9.40 -12.93 12.65
CA SER A 239 9.59 -13.36 11.25
C SER A 239 8.29 -13.41 10.43
N THR A 240 7.17 -12.94 11.01
CA THR A 240 5.87 -12.87 10.37
C THR A 240 5.19 -11.55 10.71
N ALA A 241 4.41 -11.05 9.76
CA ALA A 241 3.51 -9.92 9.94
C ALA A 241 2.18 -10.21 9.28
N ASN A 242 1.17 -9.43 9.67
CA ASN A 242 -0.16 -9.53 9.13
C ASN A 242 -0.56 -8.20 8.49
N ALA A 243 -1.15 -8.32 7.32
CA ALA A 243 -1.66 -7.20 6.56
C ALA A 243 -3.15 -7.40 6.28
N GLU A 244 -3.89 -6.30 6.15
CA GLU A 244 -5.29 -6.29 5.75
C GLU A 244 -5.38 -6.32 4.22
N SER A 245 -6.20 -7.20 3.65
CA SER A 245 -6.33 -7.37 2.21
C SER A 245 -7.14 -6.25 1.57
N VAL A 246 -6.51 -5.48 0.68
CA VAL A 246 -7.20 -4.44 -0.10
C VAL A 246 -8.27 -5.03 -1.01
N GLY A 247 -7.97 -6.16 -1.65
CA GLY A 247 -8.89 -6.84 -2.58
C GLY A 247 -10.23 -7.25 -1.97
N GLN A 248 -10.24 -7.63 -0.68
CA GLN A 248 -11.49 -8.00 0.01
C GLN A 248 -12.36 -6.80 0.38
N HIS A 249 -11.79 -5.59 0.37
CA HIS A 249 -12.47 -4.35 0.76
C HIS A 249 -12.79 -3.43 -0.40
N LEU A 250 -12.61 -3.84 -1.66
CA LEU A 250 -12.81 -2.99 -2.85
C LEU A 250 -14.18 -2.29 -2.88
N GLN A 251 -15.25 -3.01 -2.55
CA GLN A 251 -16.60 -2.43 -2.49
C GLN A 251 -16.68 -1.30 -1.45
N TRP A 252 -16.12 -1.53 -0.26
CA TRP A 252 -16.10 -0.52 0.80
C TRP A 252 -15.20 0.66 0.43
N ILE A 253 -14.01 0.41 -0.13
CA ILE A 253 -13.06 1.45 -0.56
C ILE A 253 -13.73 2.40 -1.55
N ASN A 254 -14.39 1.87 -2.58
CA ASN A 254 -15.04 2.69 -3.60
C ASN A 254 -16.16 3.56 -2.99
N LYS A 255 -17.04 2.95 -2.18
CA LYS A 255 -18.13 3.67 -1.52
C LYS A 255 -17.59 4.75 -0.56
N ALA A 256 -16.59 4.44 0.24
CA ALA A 256 -16.00 5.38 1.19
C ALA A 256 -15.29 6.54 0.48
N ALA A 257 -14.62 6.29 -0.65
CA ALA A 257 -13.98 7.32 -1.46
C ALA A 257 -15.00 8.32 -2.04
N GLU A 258 -16.14 7.82 -2.54
CA GLU A 258 -17.23 8.67 -3.04
C GLU A 258 -17.83 9.54 -1.93
N GLN A 259 -18.03 8.97 -0.73
CA GLN A 259 -18.58 9.68 0.42
C GLN A 259 -17.65 10.78 0.91
N LEU A 260 -16.35 10.49 1.00
CA LEU A 260 -15.34 11.48 1.40
C LEU A 260 -15.30 12.67 0.44
N ARG A 261 -15.41 12.42 -0.88
CA ARG A 261 -15.36 13.49 -1.90
C ARG A 261 -16.66 14.28 -2.04
N SER A 262 -17.80 13.65 -1.77
CA SER A 262 -19.12 14.30 -1.86
C SER A 262 -19.50 15.07 -0.58
N GLY A 263 -18.78 14.85 0.53
CA GLY A 263 -19.14 15.42 1.82
C GLY A 263 -20.41 14.81 2.44
N ALA A 264 -20.92 13.71 1.87
CA ALA A 264 -22.15 13.07 2.35
C ALA A 264 -21.90 12.23 3.62
N GLU A 265 -22.77 12.39 4.61
CA GLU A 265 -22.90 11.48 5.75
C GLU A 265 -23.79 10.26 5.38
N MET A 266 -23.60 9.11 6.03
CA MET A 266 -24.49 7.94 5.91
C MET A 266 -25.53 7.94 7.01
#